data_AF-A0A845D9P4-F1
#
_entry.id   AF-A0A845D9P4-F1
#
_cell.length_a   1.000
_cell.length_b   1.000
_cell.length_c   1.000
_cell.angle_alpha   90.00
_cell.angle_beta   90.00
_cell.angle_gamma   90.00
#
_symmetry.space_group_name_H-M   'P 1'
#
loop_
_entity.id
_entity.type
_entity.pdbx_description
1 polymer ?
#
loop_
_entity_poly.entity_id
_entity_poly.type
_entity_poly.pdbx_seq_one_letter_code
_entity_poly.pdbx_strand_id
1 'polypeptide(L)'
;MDRRDLQLLVLVFAVHDPDMDSLDLAKKVAYARNLMMPSGRVNSWTPELAEEIAEAKSELREHGLLEYGPHQSSPHVLTQDGHDLMENLRHELYANILNT
;
A
#
# COMPACT_ATOMS: atom_id res chain seq x y z
N MET A 1 9.29 10.07 2.50
CA MET A 1 8.27 9.03 2.70
C MET A 1 8.82 8.13 3.77
N ASP A 2 8.11 8.05 4.89
CA ASP A 2 8.49 7.18 6.00
C ASP A 2 7.93 5.76 5.81
N ARG A 3 8.20 4.85 6.76
CA ARG A 3 7.73 3.46 6.69
C ARG A 3 6.21 3.36 6.74
N ARG A 4 5.55 4.24 7.49
CA ARG A 4 4.10 4.24 7.65
C ARG A 4 3.41 4.65 6.35
N ASP A 5 3.92 5.67 5.66
CA ASP A 5 3.44 6.08 4.34
C ASP A 5 3.54 4.93 3.33
N LEU A 6 4.64 4.16 3.37
CA LEU A 6 4.84 3.00 2.48
C LEU A 6 3.80 1.90 2.74
N GLN A 7 3.58 1.55 4.01
CA GLN A 7 2.57 0.57 4.40
C GLN A 7 1.16 1.01 3.98
N LEU A 8 0.84 2.31 4.15
CA LEU A 8 -0.43 2.88 3.70
C LEU A 8 -0.60 2.81 2.18
N LEU A 9 0.42 3.15 1.40
CA LEU A 9 0.38 3.00 -0.06
C LEU A 9 0.14 1.55 -0.48
N VAL A 10 0.84 0.60 0.16
CA VAL A 10 0.67 -0.83 -0.10
C VAL A 10 -0.76 -1.27 0.21
N LEU A 11 -1.33 -0.86 1.34
CA LEU A 11 -2.72 -1.14 1.69
C LEU A 11 -3.70 -0.54 0.67
N VAL A 12 -3.55 0.74 0.33
CA VAL A 12 -4.41 1.43 -0.65
C VAL A 12 -4.42 0.69 -1.98
N PHE A 13 -3.26 0.31 -2.50
CA PHE A 13 -3.18 -0.40 -3.77
C PHE A 13 -3.72 -1.84 -3.68
N ALA A 14 -3.52 -2.52 -2.54
CA ALA A 14 -4.09 -3.85 -2.31
C ALA A 14 -5.64 -3.81 -2.24
N VAL A 15 -6.24 -2.74 -1.70
CA VAL A 15 -7.71 -2.57 -1.66
C VAL A 15 -8.28 -2.41 -3.06
N HIS A 16 -7.64 -1.59 -3.88
CA HIS A 16 -8.18 -1.21 -5.19
C HIS A 16 -8.01 -2.28 -6.26
N ASP A 17 -7.04 -3.16 -6.09
CA ASP A 17 -6.67 -4.16 -7.10
C ASP A 17 -6.04 -5.37 -6.39
N PRO A 18 -6.88 -6.24 -5.79
CA PRO A 18 -6.44 -7.38 -5.01
C PRO A 18 -5.78 -8.47 -5.87
N ASP A 19 -5.87 -8.36 -7.21
CA ASP A 19 -5.25 -9.25 -8.19
C ASP A 19 -3.93 -8.69 -8.79
N MET A 20 -3.45 -7.56 -8.26
CA MET A 20 -2.17 -6.95 -8.65
C MET A 20 -0.94 -7.77 -8.23
N ASP A 21 -0.13 -8.18 -9.21
CA ASP A 21 1.15 -8.81 -8.94
C ASP A 21 2.15 -7.87 -8.22
N SER A 22 3.19 -8.45 -7.62
CA SER A 22 4.17 -7.68 -6.85
C SER A 22 4.99 -6.68 -7.68
N LEU A 23 5.19 -6.93 -8.98
CA LEU A 23 5.94 -6.04 -9.86
C LEU A 23 5.11 -4.81 -10.20
N ASP A 24 3.84 -5.00 -10.55
CA ASP A 24 2.91 -3.92 -10.85
C ASP A 24 2.60 -3.08 -9.61
N LEU A 25 2.50 -3.71 -8.43
CA LEU A 25 2.43 -2.98 -7.17
C LEU A 25 3.67 -2.12 -6.95
N ALA A 26 4.86 -2.67 -7.19
CA ALA A 26 6.10 -1.91 -7.02
C ALA A 26 6.18 -0.71 -7.97
N LYS A 27 5.72 -0.84 -9.22
CA LYS A 27 5.59 0.29 -10.15
C LYS A 27 4.60 1.34 -9.67
N LYS A 28 3.40 0.94 -9.19
CA LYS A 28 2.37 1.87 -8.70
C LYS A 28 2.84 2.61 -7.44
N VAL A 29 3.49 1.92 -6.51
CA VAL A 29 4.10 2.53 -5.31
C VAL A 29 5.21 3.50 -5.70
N ALA A 30 6.09 3.14 -6.63
CA ALA A 30 7.14 4.04 -7.13
C ALA A 30 6.55 5.33 -7.72
N TYR A 31 5.49 5.18 -8.54
CA TYR A 31 4.77 6.29 -9.12
C TYR A 31 4.12 7.19 -8.06
N ALA A 32 3.41 6.61 -7.07
CA ALA A 32 2.80 7.38 -6.00
C ALA A 32 3.84 8.12 -5.14
N ARG A 33 4.97 7.47 -4.84
CA ARG A 33 6.11 8.09 -4.14
C ARG A 33 6.63 9.30 -4.89
N ASN A 34 6.68 9.26 -6.23
CA ASN A 34 7.09 10.40 -7.05
C ASN A 34 6.12 11.57 -6.96
N LEU A 35 4.81 11.30 -6.96
CA LEU A 35 3.79 12.35 -6.82
C LEU A 35 3.85 13.04 -5.45
N MET A 36 4.23 12.32 -4.41
CA MET A 36 4.33 12.87 -3.05
C MET A 36 5.67 13.54 -2.74
N MET A 37 6.68 13.43 -3.62
CA MET A 37 7.99 14.06 -3.42
C MET A 37 8.05 15.44 -4.11
N PRO A 38 8.32 16.53 -3.37
CA PRO A 38 8.40 17.88 -3.95
C PRO A 38 9.56 18.11 -4.92
N SER A 39 10.55 17.20 -4.96
CA SER A 39 11.88 17.48 -5.52
C SER A 39 12.12 16.99 -6.95
N GLY A 40 11.11 16.47 -7.65
CA GLY A 40 11.25 16.02 -9.05
C GLY A 40 12.16 14.80 -9.25
N ARG A 41 12.63 14.17 -8.16
CA ARG A 41 13.34 12.88 -8.24
C ARG A 41 12.34 11.80 -8.64
N VAL A 42 12.58 11.19 -9.80
CA VAL A 42 11.85 10.02 -10.26
C VAL A 42 12.47 8.79 -9.58
N ASN A 43 11.81 8.28 -8.54
CA ASN A 43 11.98 6.90 -8.12
C ASN A 43 11.33 6.03 -9.19
N SER A 44 12.16 5.50 -10.08
CA SER A 44 11.76 4.35 -10.88
C SER A 44 11.64 3.12 -9.98
N TRP A 45 10.99 2.08 -10.49
CA TRP A 45 11.11 0.75 -9.89
C TRP A 45 12.59 0.38 -9.73
N THR A 46 12.98 -0.08 -8.55
CA THR A 46 14.31 -0.66 -8.27
C THR A 46 14.15 -1.95 -7.48
N PRO A 47 15.15 -2.85 -7.49
CA PRO A 47 15.15 -4.05 -6.66
C PRO A 47 14.97 -3.76 -5.17
N GLU A 48 15.60 -2.71 -4.66
CA GLU A 48 15.52 -2.31 -3.24
C GLU A 48 14.10 -1.87 -2.87
N LEU A 49 13.41 -1.13 -3.76
CA LEU A 49 12.01 -0.77 -3.54
C LEU A 49 11.09 -2.02 -3.54
N ALA A 50 11.41 -3.02 -4.36
CA ALA A 50 10.66 -4.27 -4.35
C ALA A 50 10.83 -5.02 -3.02
N GLU A 51 12.04 -5.02 -2.45
CA GLU A 51 12.32 -5.56 -1.11
C GLU A 51 11.57 -4.77 -0.02
N GLU A 52 11.65 -3.43 -0.03
CA GLU A 52 10.92 -2.58 0.92
C GLU A 52 9.41 -2.87 0.92
N ILE A 53 8.82 -3.09 -0.26
CA ILE A 53 7.41 -3.43 -0.42
C ILE A 53 7.10 -4.85 0.05
N ALA A 54 8.00 -5.81 -0.21
CA ALA A 54 7.85 -7.19 0.27
C ALA A 54 7.87 -7.25 1.80
N GLU A 55 8.76 -6.50 2.44
CA GLU A 55 8.81 -6.37 3.89
C GLU A 55 7.56 -5.69 4.44
N ALA A 56 7.11 -4.57 3.83
CA ALA A 56 5.90 -3.87 4.26
C ALA A 56 4.67 -4.79 4.18
N LYS A 57 4.56 -5.61 3.13
CA LYS A 57 3.52 -6.65 3.03
C LYS A 57 3.63 -7.69 4.16
N SER A 58 4.84 -8.06 4.56
CA SER A 58 5.05 -9.01 5.66
C SER A 58 4.58 -8.45 6.99
N GLU A 59 4.96 -7.22 7.30
CA GLU A 59 4.53 -6.53 8.52
C GLU A 59 3.00 -6.39 8.56
N LEU A 60 2.38 -5.99 7.45
CA LEU A 60 0.93 -5.89 7.36
C LEU A 60 0.21 -7.23 7.59
N ARG A 61 0.82 -8.35 7.19
CA ARG A 61 0.32 -9.70 7.52
C ARG A 61 0.50 -10.04 8.99
N GLU A 62 1.64 -9.73 9.58
CA GLU A 62 1.90 -9.94 11.00
C GLU A 62 0.93 -9.13 11.87
N HIS A 63 0.52 -7.95 11.40
CA HIS A 63 -0.51 -7.13 12.01
C HIS A 63 -1.95 -7.58 11.70
N GLY A 64 -2.13 -8.66 10.94
CA GLY A 64 -3.45 -9.19 10.61
C GLY A 64 -4.26 -8.30 9.68
N LEU A 65 -3.62 -7.39 8.92
CA LEU A 65 -4.29 -6.49 7.97
C LEU A 65 -4.31 -7.04 6.53
N LEU A 66 -3.39 -7.97 6.23
CA LEU A 66 -3.31 -8.69 4.97
C LEU A 66 -3.25 -10.19 5.21
N GLU A 67 -3.71 -10.97 4.24
CA GLU A 67 -3.56 -12.41 4.19
C GLU A 67 -3.09 -12.88 2.81
N TYR A 68 -2.63 -14.13 2.71
CA TYR A 68 -2.34 -14.74 1.42
C TYR A 68 -3.65 -15.02 0.69
N GLY A 69 -3.74 -14.64 -0.59
CA GLY A 69 -4.88 -15.03 -1.41
C GLY A 69 -4.95 -16.56 -1.61
N PRO A 70 -6.11 -17.08 -2.06
CA PRO A 70 -6.36 -18.51 -2.18
C PRO A 70 -5.52 -19.23 -3.24
N HIS A 71 -4.81 -18.49 -4.10
CA HIS A 71 -3.90 -19.04 -5.11
C HIS A 71 -2.44 -18.68 -4.79
N GLN A 72 -1.49 -19.59 -5.06
CA GLN A 72 -0.05 -19.32 -4.88
C GLN A 72 0.45 -18.14 -5.73
N SER A 73 -0.33 -17.75 -6.75
CA SER A 73 -0.13 -16.59 -7.60
C SER A 73 -1.03 -15.41 -7.23
N SER A 74 -1.97 -15.59 -6.29
CA SER A 74 -2.90 -14.54 -5.88
C SER A 74 -2.19 -13.55 -4.96
N PRO A 75 -2.43 -12.26 -5.18
CA PRO A 75 -1.90 -11.22 -4.33
C PRO A 75 -2.61 -11.17 -2.99
N HIS A 76 -2.02 -10.43 -2.09
CA HIS A 76 -2.46 -10.33 -0.72
C HIS A 76 -3.86 -9.72 -0.66
N VAL A 77 -4.76 -10.39 0.05
CA VAL A 77 -6.14 -9.92 0.27
C VAL A 77 -6.18 -9.16 1.58
N LEU A 78 -7.00 -8.12 1.67
CA LEU A 78 -7.24 -7.48 2.97
C LEU A 78 -8.09 -8.38 3.85
N THR A 79 -7.70 -8.44 5.12
CA THR A 79 -8.56 -9.00 6.16
C THR A 79 -9.68 -8.02 6.50
N GLN A 80 -10.65 -8.45 7.32
CA GLN A 80 -11.67 -7.56 7.86
C GLN A 80 -11.04 -6.37 8.61
N ASP A 81 -10.03 -6.62 9.44
CA ASP A 81 -9.32 -5.57 10.19
C ASP A 81 -8.62 -4.58 9.24
N GLY A 82 -8.06 -5.08 8.13
CA GLY A 82 -7.51 -4.25 7.06
C GLY A 82 -8.55 -3.36 6.40
N HIS A 83 -9.74 -3.90 6.11
CA HIS A 83 -10.86 -3.12 5.58
C HIS A 83 -11.34 -2.04 6.57
N ASP A 84 -11.52 -2.40 7.84
CA ASP A 84 -11.98 -1.46 8.88
C ASP A 84 -10.99 -0.31 9.08
N LEU A 85 -9.69 -0.59 9.04
CA LEU A 85 -8.64 0.43 9.07
C LEU A 85 -8.76 1.40 7.89
N MET A 86 -8.96 0.88 6.68
CA MET A 86 -9.08 1.69 5.46
C MET A 86 -10.35 2.56 5.45
N GLU A 87 -11.46 2.03 5.97
CA GLU A 87 -12.70 2.79 6.18
C GLU A 87 -12.49 3.94 7.17
N ASN A 88 -11.82 3.69 8.28
CA ASN A 88 -11.51 4.72 9.29
C ASN A 88 -10.61 5.82 8.72
N LEU A 89 -9.54 5.45 8.01
CA LEU A 89 -8.66 6.41 7.34
C LEU A 89 -9.41 7.28 6.33
N ARG A 90 -10.35 6.68 5.58
CA ARG A 90 -11.18 7.42 4.62
C ARG A 90 -12.10 8.41 5.34
N HIS A 91 -12.72 8.01 6.46
CA HIS A 91 -13.54 8.91 7.25
C HIS A 91 -12.73 10.07 7.85
N GLU A 92 -11.53 9.82 8.36
CA GLU A 92 -10.62 10.87 8.86
C GLU A 92 -10.26 11.87 7.76
N LEU A 93 -9.96 11.39 6.55
CA LEU A 93 -9.67 12.25 5.40
C LEU A 93 -10.86 13.15 5.04
N TYR A 94 -12.07 12.58 4.96
CA TYR A 94 -13.27 13.38 4.68
C TYR A 94 -13.57 14.39 5.79
N ALA A 95 -13.42 13.99 7.05
CA ALA A 95 -13.60 14.89 8.18
C ALA A 95 -12.61 16.06 8.13
N ASN A 96 -11.36 15.82 7.76
CA ASN A 96 -10.36 16.87 7.61
C ASN A 96 -10.69 17.82 6.45
N ILE A 97 -11.08 17.28 5.28
CA ILE A 97 -11.45 18.10 4.10
C ILE A 97 -12.67 18.99 4.39
N LEU A 98 -13.70 18.46 5.06
CA LEU A 98 -14.92 19.23 5.36
C LEU A 98 -14.73 20.29 6.46
N ASN A 99 -13.66 20.16 7.27
CA ASN A 99 -13.30 21.12 8.30
C ASN A 99 -12.23 22.13 7.85
N THR A 100 -11.81 22.10 6.57
CA THR A 100 -10.87 23.06 5.96
C THR A 100 -11.62 24.03 5.05
#